data_AF-A0A3P7IVN2-F1
#
_entry.id   AF-A0A3P7IVN2-F1
#
_cell.length_a   1.000
_cell.length_b   1.000
_cell.length_c   1.000
_cell.angle_alpha   90.00
_cell.angle_beta   90.00
_cell.angle_gamma   90.00
#
_symmetry.space_group_name_H-M   'P 1'
#
loop_
_entity.id
_entity.type
_entity.pdbx_description
1 polymer ?
#
loop_
_entity_poly.entity_id
_entity_poly.type
_entity_poly.pdbx_seq_one_letter_code
_entity_poly.pdbx_strand_id
1 'polypeptide(L)'
;MSSLSTVDPGNIFSTFEILRGHNIRCSVIGLGAELFVCKQLAKLTNGRYDVVLDAEHMDVLLSQHTVPPPSTKAAECNAIRVAFPPHITIKERSFCVW
;
A
#
# COMPACT_ATOMS: atom_id res chain seq x y z
N MET A 1 -6.21 11.19 17.81
CA MET A 1 -5.45 10.24 18.67
C MET A 1 -5.45 8.90 17.97
N SER A 2 -4.26 8.31 17.74
CA SER A 2 -4.15 6.95 17.20
C SER A 2 -4.40 5.92 18.29
N SER A 3 -4.94 4.75 17.93
CA SER A 3 -5.09 3.65 18.87
C SER A 3 -3.78 2.88 19.03
N LEU A 4 -3.43 2.51 20.27
CA LEU A 4 -2.33 1.60 20.59
C LEU A 4 -2.81 0.15 20.81
N SER A 5 -4.10 -0.10 20.59
CA SER A 5 -4.70 -1.42 20.61
C SER A 5 -5.55 -1.63 19.36
N THR A 6 -5.50 -2.85 18.83
CA THR A 6 -6.45 -3.34 17.83
C THR A 6 -7.39 -4.33 18.50
N VAL A 7 -8.66 -4.34 18.10
CA VAL A 7 -9.68 -5.24 18.65
C VAL A 7 -10.21 -6.08 17.50
N ASP A 8 -9.54 -7.20 17.26
CA ASP A 8 -9.88 -8.13 16.21
C ASP A 8 -10.78 -9.25 16.77
N PRO A 9 -11.87 -9.64 16.08
CA PRO A 9 -12.78 -10.69 16.55
C PRO A 9 -12.19 -12.11 16.47
N GLY A 10 -11.01 -12.28 15.87
CA GLY A 10 -10.37 -13.56 15.66
C GLY A 10 -8.84 -13.47 15.74
N ASN A 11 -8.17 -14.60 15.47
CA ASN A 11 -6.71 -14.66 15.50
C ASN A 11 -6.10 -13.89 14.32
N ILE A 12 -5.57 -12.70 14.56
CA ILE A 12 -4.97 -11.86 13.52
C ILE A 12 -3.77 -12.52 12.80
N PHE A 13 -3.08 -13.46 13.44
CA PHE A 13 -1.96 -14.18 12.82
C PHE A 13 -2.42 -15.10 11.68
N SER A 14 -3.65 -15.62 11.71
CA SER A 14 -4.18 -16.38 10.57
C SER A 14 -4.41 -15.48 9.36
N THR A 15 -4.83 -14.23 9.58
CA THR A 15 -4.94 -13.22 8.53
C THR A 15 -3.58 -12.92 7.90
N PHE A 16 -2.50 -12.85 8.70
CA PHE A 16 -1.15 -12.63 8.16
C PHE A 16 -0.72 -13.74 7.20
N GLU A 17 -1.06 -14.98 7.54
CA GLU A 17 -0.79 -16.14 6.71
C GLU A 17 -1.57 -16.11 5.39
N ILE A 18 -2.83 -15.68 5.42
CA ILE A 18 -3.64 -15.48 4.20
C ILE A 18 -3.01 -14.39 3.32
N LEU A 19 -2.65 -13.24 3.88
CA LEU A 19 -2.03 -12.14 3.14
C LEU A 19 -0.70 -12.57 2.49
N ARG A 20 0.12 -13.31 3.24
CA ARG A 20 1.37 -13.90 2.74
C ARG A 20 1.11 -14.88 1.60
N GLY A 21 0.12 -15.76 1.73
CA GLY A 21 -0.28 -16.72 0.69
C GLY A 21 -0.72 -16.05 -0.61
N HIS A 22 -1.34 -14.86 -0.51
CA HIS A 22 -1.74 -14.05 -1.66
C HIS A 22 -0.66 -13.07 -2.16
N ASN A 23 0.56 -13.13 -1.63
CA ASN A 23 1.64 -12.18 -1.96
C ASN A 23 1.24 -10.69 -1.79
N ILE A 24 0.37 -10.40 -0.82
CA ILE A 24 -0.06 -9.03 -0.52
C ILE A 24 0.97 -8.40 0.43
N ARG A 25 1.54 -7.27 0.03
CA ARG A 25 2.47 -6.50 0.84
C ARG A 25 1.75 -5.48 1.71
N CYS A 26 2.00 -5.48 3.03
CA CYS A 26 1.42 -4.53 3.97
C CYS A 26 2.53 -3.69 4.62
N SER A 27 2.44 -2.35 4.53
CA SER A 27 3.33 -1.44 5.28
C SER A 27 2.50 -0.58 6.23
N VAL A 28 3.03 -0.27 7.40
CA VAL A 28 2.31 0.44 8.47
C VAL A 28 3.18 1.55 9.03
N ILE A 29 2.62 2.75 9.11
CA ILE A 29 3.19 3.89 9.83
C ILE A 29 2.43 4.02 11.14
N GLY A 30 3.09 3.74 12.26
CA GLY A 30 2.53 3.87 13.62
C GLY A 30 2.71 5.29 14.16
N LEU A 31 1.76 5.75 14.97
CA LEU A 31 1.87 7.03 15.68
C LEU A 31 2.20 6.79 17.16
N GLY A 32 3.27 7.42 17.65
CA GLY A 32 3.64 7.46 19.07
C GLY A 32 4.44 6.26 19.58
N ALA A 33 3.97 5.03 19.35
CA ALA A 33 4.66 3.83 19.83
C ALA A 33 4.63 2.67 18.83
N GLU A 34 5.57 1.75 18.98
CA GLU A 34 5.64 0.52 18.21
C GLU A 34 4.58 -0.50 18.70
N LEU A 35 3.83 -1.06 17.76
CA LEU A 35 2.91 -2.17 18.01
C LEU A 35 3.47 -3.46 17.44
N PHE A 36 3.73 -4.43 18.32
CA PHE A 36 4.29 -5.73 17.95
C PHE A 36 3.51 -6.41 16.81
N VAL A 37 2.18 -6.41 16.89
CA VAL A 37 1.29 -7.03 15.90
C VAL A 37 1.47 -6.39 14.51
N CYS A 38 1.50 -5.06 14.44
CA CYS A 38 1.68 -4.33 13.18
C CYS A 38 3.09 -4.49 12.59
N LYS A 39 4.11 -4.55 13.44
CA LYS A 39 5.48 -4.83 13.03
C LYS A 39 5.60 -6.23 12.44
N GLN A 40 4.97 -7.21 13.07
CA GLN A 40 4.96 -8.58 12.58
C GLN A 40 4.20 -8.72 11.25
N LEU A 41 3.06 -8.03 11.10
CA LEU A 41 2.33 -7.93 9.83
C LEU A 41 3.25 -7.43 8.71
N ALA A 42 3.92 -6.29 8.92
CA ALA A 42 4.77 -5.69 7.91
C ALA A 42 5.96 -6.59 7.55
N LYS A 43 6.58 -7.22 8.57
CA LYS A 43 7.70 -8.14 8.36
C LYS A 43 7.30 -9.38 7.56
N LEU A 44 6.17 -10.01 7.89
CA LEU A 44 5.72 -11.24 7.23
C LEU A 44 5.26 -11.03 5.78
N THR A 45 4.80 -9.82 5.46
CA THR A 45 4.28 -9.45 4.14
C THR A 45 5.30 -8.70 3.28
N ASN A 46 6.58 -8.71 3.66
CA ASN A 46 7.67 -8.00 2.97
C ASN A 46 7.41 -6.49 2.80
N GLY A 47 6.69 -5.88 3.75
CA GLY A 47 6.49 -4.45 3.85
C GLY A 47 7.41 -3.78 4.85
N ARG A 48 7.05 -2.55 5.24
CA ARG A 48 7.83 -1.71 6.16
C ARG A 48 6.98 -1.27 7.35
N TYR A 49 7.62 -1.18 8.51
CA TYR A 49 7.02 -0.61 9.73
C TYR A 49 7.88 0.56 10.21
N ASP A 50 7.26 1.73 10.38
CA ASP A 50 7.91 2.93 10.90
C ASP A 50 7.05 3.56 11.99
N VAL A 51 7.67 4.29 12.91
CA VAL A 51 6.97 5.07 13.95
C VAL A 51 7.26 6.55 13.74
N VAL A 52 6.20 7.34 13.66
CA VAL A 52 6.28 8.80 13.53
C VAL A 52 6.85 9.40 14.81
N LEU A 53 7.78 10.34 14.64
CA LEU A 53 8.41 11.09 15.73
C LEU A 53 7.75 12.46 15.89
N ASP A 54 7.56 13.16 14.77
CA ASP A 54 6.94 14.48 14.67
C ASP A 54 6.28 14.65 13.28
N ALA A 55 5.72 15.83 13.02
CA ALA A 55 5.02 16.13 11.77
C ALA A 55 5.96 16.10 10.55
N GLU A 56 7.18 16.61 10.68
CA GLU A 56 8.16 16.60 9.58
C GLU A 56 8.60 15.17 9.24
N HIS A 57 8.82 14.34 10.24
CA HIS A 57 9.13 12.92 10.04
C HIS A 57 7.97 12.19 9.37
N MET A 58 6.70 12.54 9.68
CA MET A 58 5.54 11.96 8.99
C MET A 58 5.57 12.26 7.49
N ASP A 59 5.90 13.49 7.09
CA ASP A 59 6.01 13.86 5.67
C ASP A 59 7.14 13.11 4.96
N VAL A 60 8.27 12.91 5.64
CA VAL A 60 9.38 12.09 5.12
C VAL A 60 8.95 10.64 4.92
N LEU A 61 8.27 10.03 5.90
CA LEU A 61 7.79 8.66 5.81
C LEU A 61 6.76 8.49 4.68
N LEU A 62 5.81 9.42 4.55
CA LEU A 62 4.84 9.41 3.45
C LEU A 62 5.54 9.56 2.09
N SER A 63 6.52 10.46 2.00
CA SER A 63 7.31 10.66 0.77
C SER A 63 8.03 9.38 0.34
N GLN A 64 8.53 8.58 1.28
CA GLN A 64 9.18 7.30 0.99
C GLN A 64 8.22 6.25 0.38
N HIS A 65 6.91 6.41 0.57
CA HIS A 65 5.89 5.54 -0.03
C HIS A 65 5.38 6.02 -1.40
N THR A 66 5.84 7.18 -1.89
CA THR A 66 5.49 7.67 -3.23
C THR A 66 6.25 6.93 -4.33
N VAL A 67 7.45 6.45 -4.03
CA VAL A 67 8.27 5.67 -4.96
C VAL A 67 7.75 4.23 -4.96
N PRO A 68 7.46 3.66 -6.14
CA PRO A 68 7.04 2.26 -6.23
C PRO A 68 8.07 1.36 -5.54
N PRO A 69 7.65 0.48 -4.62
CA PRO A 69 8.57 -0.43 -3.97
C PRO A 69 9.18 -1.41 -4.98
N PRO A 70 10.39 -1.93 -4.71
CA PRO A 70 10.97 -2.97 -5.54
C PRO A 70 10.04 -4.19 -5.58
N SER A 71 9.74 -4.65 -6.79
CA SER A 71 8.94 -5.85 -7.00
C SER A 71 9.70 -7.07 -6.47
N THR A 72 9.01 -7.94 -5.74
CA THR A 72 9.53 -9.28 -5.48
C THR A 72 9.54 -10.06 -6.80
N LYS A 73 10.47 -11.00 -6.96
CA LYS A 73 10.58 -11.87 -8.16
C LYS A 73 9.35 -12.75 -8.40
N ALA A 74 8.39 -12.75 -7.47
CA ALA A 74 7.17 -13.55 -7.49
C ALA A 74 5.97 -12.82 -8.12
N ALA A 75 6.07 -11.53 -8.43
CA ALA A 75 5.00 -10.81 -9.10
C ALA A 75 4.94 -11.25 -10.58
N GLU A 76 3.76 -11.67 -11.04
CA GLU A 76 3.54 -12.03 -12.43
C GLU A 76 3.75 -10.79 -13.33
N CYS A 77 4.67 -10.89 -14.28
CA CYS A 77 4.86 -9.88 -15.32
C CYS A 77 3.79 -10.05 -16.40
N ASN A 78 2.55 -9.66 -16.09
CA ASN A 78 1.45 -9.73 -17.04
C ASN A 78 1.44 -8.47 -17.92
N ALA A 79 1.61 -8.64 -19.23
CA ALA A 79 1.42 -7.56 -20.19
C ALA A 79 -0.07 -7.24 -20.30
N ILE A 80 -0.49 -6.16 -19.64
CA ILE A 80 -1.86 -5.66 -19.76
C ILE A 80 -2.02 -4.89 -21.07
N ARG A 81 -3.18 -5.05 -21.73
CA ARG A 81 -3.52 -4.23 -22.89
C ARG A 81 -3.78 -2.80 -22.40
N VAL A 82 -2.94 -1.88 -22.84
CA VAL A 82 -3.12 -0.45 -22.59
C VAL A 82 -3.49 0.26 -23.89
N ALA A 83 -4.31 1.30 -23.79
CA ALA A 83 -4.66 2.17 -24.90
C ALA A 83 -3.89 3.48 -24.81
N PHE A 84 -3.48 4.02 -25.96
CA PHE A 84 -2.87 5.34 -26.08
C PHE A 84 -3.89 6.26 -26.75
N PRO A 85 -4.75 6.97 -25.98
CA PRO A 85 -5.79 7.80 -26.56
C PRO A 85 -5.16 8.97 -27.34
N PRO A 86 -5.59 9.23 -28.59
CA PRO A 86 -5.13 10.38 -29.32
C PRO A 86 -5.67 11.66 -28.69
N HIS A 87 -4.85 12.72 -28.68
CA HIS A 87 -5.34 14.05 -28.34
C HIS A 87 -6.13 14.61 -29.52
N ILE A 88 -7.47 14.53 -29.45
CA ILE A 88 -8.38 15.03 -30.49
C ILE A 88 -9.01 16.34 -30.03
N THR A 89 -8.71 17.43 -30.73
CA THR A 89 -9.43 18.70 -30.56
C THR A 89 -10.70 18.65 -31.38
N ILE A 90 -11.85 18.57 -30.70
CA ILE A 90 -13.17 18.56 -31.32
C ILE A 90 -13.47 19.97 -31.85
N LYS A 91 -13.52 20.14 -33.19
CA LYS A 91 -13.78 21.43 -33.85
C LYS A 91 -15.26 21.71 -34.08
N GLU A 92 -16.08 20.66 -34.14
CA GLU A 92 -17.53 20.74 -34.37
C GLU A 92 -18.25 19.97 -33.26
N ARG A 93 -19.49 20.35 -32.91
CA ARG A 93 -20.25 19.69 -31.84
C ARG A 93 -20.41 18.20 -32.17
N SER A 94 -19.74 17.33 -31.42
CA SER A 94 -19.90 15.88 -31.51
C SER A 94 -20.51 15.31 -30.24
N PHE A 95 -21.29 14.24 -30.35
CA PHE A 95 -21.75 13.48 -29.20
C PHE A 95 -20.57 12.74 -28.56
N CYS A 96 -20.58 12.61 -27.24
CA CYS A 96 -19.62 11.76 -26.53
C CYS A 96 -19.92 10.31 -26.92
N VAL A 97 -19.06 9.70 -27.74
CA VAL A 97 -19.11 8.26 -28.00
C VAL A 97 -18.02 7.61 -27.16
N TRP A 98 -18.42 6.60 -26.39
CA TRP A 98 -17.54 5.78 -25.55
C TRP A 98 -16.60 4.92 -26.40
#